data_AF-A0A2N2XWY0-F1
#
_entry.id   AF-A0A2N2XWY0-F1
#
_cell.length_a   1.000
_cell.length_b   1.000
_cell.length_c   1.000
_cell.angle_alpha   90.00
_cell.angle_beta   90.00
_cell.angle_gamma   90.00
#
_symmetry.space_group_name_H-M   'P 1'
#
loop_
_entity.id
_entity.type
_entity.pdbx_description
1 polymer ?
#
loop_
_entity_poly.entity_id
_entity_poly.type
_entity_poly.pdbx_seq_one_letter_code
_entity_poly.pdbx_strand_id
1 'polypeptide(L)'
;ILTRPAVEAGENLGFLPGDLRDKLDPYLQPLYDALWDMMPMPKLLSYLEDKTIEIAPLAFMRGRTLDNAFVILDEAQNATEGQIKMFLTRMGKNAKFFITGDLTQIDLPRNQHSGLMQANRILKDIKGIDFIFMTQVDVVRHPLVTKIINSYEKWENDRIKPVIE
;
A
#
# COMPACT_ATOMS: atom_id res chain seq x y z
N ILE A 1 12.49 -3.71 4.67
CA ILE A 1 11.22 -3.69 5.45
C ILE A 1 10.09 -3.36 4.50
N LEU A 2 9.08 -4.21 4.43
CA LEU A 2 7.84 -4.00 3.69
C LEU A 2 6.71 -3.87 4.71
N THR A 3 5.87 -2.86 4.55
CA THR A 3 4.77 -2.62 5.47
C THR A 3 3.53 -2.13 4.74
N ARG A 4 2.36 -2.45 5.29
CA ARG A 4 1.05 -2.13 4.72
C ARG A 4 0.10 -1.71 5.86
N PRO A 5 -0.75 -0.71 5.68
CA PRO A 5 -1.78 -0.40 6.65
C PRO A 5 -2.80 -1.54 6.70
N ALA A 6 -3.23 -1.91 7.91
CA ALA A 6 -4.37 -2.79 8.07
C ALA A 6 -5.64 -1.94 7.88
N VAL A 7 -6.38 -2.20 6.81
CA VAL A 7 -7.69 -1.58 6.57
C VAL A 7 -8.71 -2.68 6.38
N GLU A 8 -9.82 -2.57 7.11
CA GLU A 8 -10.97 -3.45 6.98
C GLU A 8 -11.69 -3.11 5.67
N ALA A 9 -11.15 -3.57 4.55
CA ALA A 9 -11.80 -3.43 3.26
C ALA A 9 -12.94 -4.46 3.18
N GLY A 10 -14.12 -4.08 3.66
CA GLY A 10 -15.37 -4.84 3.47
C GLY A 10 -15.59 -6.04 4.42
N GLU A 11 -14.54 -6.71 4.87
CA GLU A 11 -14.60 -7.75 5.91
C GLU A 11 -14.05 -7.21 7.23
N ASN A 12 -14.91 -7.10 8.24
CA ASN A 12 -14.54 -6.68 9.59
C ASN A 12 -13.46 -7.65 10.15
N LEU A 13 -12.26 -7.16 10.53
CA LEU A 13 -11.16 -7.97 11.10
C LEU A 13 -11.62 -8.75 12.35
N GLY A 14 -12.69 -8.29 13.00
CA GLY A 14 -13.35 -8.97 14.10
C GLY A 14 -13.79 -10.42 13.80
N PHE A 15 -14.11 -10.76 12.54
CA PHE A 15 -14.74 -12.04 12.18
C PHE A 15 -13.79 -13.13 11.69
N LEU A 16 -12.56 -12.79 11.33
CA LEU A 16 -11.55 -13.80 10.97
C LEU A 16 -11.13 -14.59 12.23
N PRO A 17 -11.17 -15.92 12.24
CA PRO A 17 -10.72 -16.72 13.38
C PRO A 17 -9.20 -16.62 13.54
N GLY A 18 -8.70 -16.84 14.75
CA GLY A 18 -7.24 -16.83 15.04
C GLY A 18 -6.77 -15.62 15.84
N ASP A 19 -5.46 -15.54 16.03
CA ASP A 19 -4.83 -14.44 16.74
C ASP A 19 -4.75 -13.16 15.87
N LEU A 20 -4.22 -12.07 16.42
CA LEU A 20 -4.13 -10.80 15.67
C LEU A 20 -3.22 -10.92 14.44
N ARG A 21 -2.25 -11.83 14.42
CA ARG A 21 -1.38 -12.07 13.26
C ARG A 21 -2.13 -12.84 12.19
N ASP A 22 -2.82 -13.91 12.56
CA ASP A 22 -3.62 -14.73 11.62
C ASP A 22 -4.65 -13.87 10.86
N LYS A 23 -5.23 -12.86 11.52
CA LYS A 23 -6.17 -11.90 10.93
C LYS A 23 -5.51 -10.92 9.95
N LEU A 24 -4.23 -10.62 10.12
CA LEU A 24 -3.48 -9.65 9.33
C LEU A 24 -2.72 -10.28 8.16
N ASP A 25 -2.41 -11.58 8.25
CA ASP A 25 -1.67 -12.32 7.22
C ASP A 25 -2.28 -12.23 5.81
N PRO A 26 -3.62 -12.30 5.61
CA PRO A 26 -4.21 -12.15 4.28
C PRO A 26 -3.87 -10.82 3.59
N TYR A 27 -3.72 -9.73 4.37
CA TYR A 27 -3.38 -8.40 3.84
C TYR A 27 -1.91 -8.29 3.45
N LEU A 28 -1.04 -9.10 4.07
CA LEU A 28 0.38 -9.12 3.79
C LEU A 28 0.73 -10.14 2.69
N GLN A 29 -0.16 -11.07 2.38
CA GLN A 29 0.04 -12.10 1.37
C GLN A 29 0.53 -11.56 0.01
N PRO A 30 -0.01 -10.46 -0.56
CA PRO A 30 0.50 -9.93 -1.82
C PRO A 30 1.98 -9.52 -1.78
N LEU A 31 2.49 -9.11 -0.60
CA LEU A 31 3.91 -8.78 -0.42
C LEU A 31 4.77 -10.05 -0.40
N TYR A 32 4.27 -11.15 0.18
CA TYR A 32 4.95 -12.44 0.12
C TYR A 32 4.99 -12.98 -1.32
N ASP A 33 3.85 -12.95 -2.02
CA ASP A 33 3.74 -13.41 -3.41
C ASP A 33 4.70 -12.65 -4.33
N ALA A 34 4.76 -11.32 -4.22
CA ALA A 34 5.68 -10.50 -4.99
C ALA A 34 7.15 -10.86 -4.74
N LEU A 35 7.52 -11.21 -3.50
CA LEU A 35 8.87 -11.67 -3.20
C LEU A 35 9.17 -13.06 -3.74
N TRP A 36 8.18 -13.97 -3.77
CA TRP A 36 8.33 -15.30 -4.39
C TRP A 36 8.63 -15.22 -5.88
N ASP A 37 8.02 -14.26 -6.58
CA ASP A 37 8.28 -14.03 -8.00
C ASP A 37 9.69 -13.47 -8.25
N MET A 38 10.24 -12.73 -7.29
CA MET A 38 11.54 -12.07 -7.43
C MET A 38 12.74 -12.94 -7.03
N MET A 39 12.53 -13.98 -6.20
CA MET A 39 13.63 -14.79 -5.69
C MET A 39 13.24 -16.22 -5.30
N PRO A 40 14.17 -17.20 -5.38
CA PRO A 40 13.88 -18.57 -5.00
C PRO A 40 13.44 -18.72 -3.54
N MET A 41 12.44 -19.57 -3.30
CA MET A 41 11.84 -19.84 -1.99
C MET A 41 12.85 -20.09 -0.85
N PRO A 42 13.86 -20.97 -1.00
CA PRO A 42 14.78 -21.26 0.11
C PRO A 42 15.56 -20.01 0.55
N LYS A 43 15.91 -19.14 -0.40
CA LYS A 43 16.65 -17.91 -0.12
C LYS A 43 15.77 -16.87 0.57
N LEU A 44 14.51 -16.75 0.14
CA LEU A 44 13.58 -15.84 0.81
C LEU A 44 13.33 -16.25 2.26
N LEU A 45 13.11 -17.56 2.51
CA LEU A 45 12.91 -18.06 3.87
C LEU A 45 14.10 -17.73 4.78
N SER A 46 15.33 -17.91 4.28
CA SER A 46 16.54 -17.50 5.00
C SER A 46 16.54 -16.00 5.32
N TYR A 47 16.15 -15.13 4.39
CA TYR A 47 16.11 -13.68 4.60
C TYR A 47 14.99 -13.23 5.54
N LEU A 48 13.89 -13.97 5.61
CA LEU A 48 12.83 -13.72 6.60
C LEU A 48 13.28 -14.15 7.99
N GLU A 49 13.96 -15.30 8.10
CA GLU A 49 14.45 -15.84 9.36
C GLU A 49 15.53 -14.95 9.99
N ASP A 50 16.50 -14.49 9.20
CA ASP A 50 17.58 -13.61 9.67
C ASP A 50 17.18 -12.12 9.72
N LYS A 51 15.95 -11.79 9.33
CA LYS A 51 15.36 -10.44 9.27
C LYS A 51 16.05 -9.49 8.29
N THR A 52 16.79 -10.00 7.31
CA THR A 52 17.20 -9.22 6.13
C THR A 52 15.97 -8.65 5.41
N ILE A 53 14.91 -9.45 5.30
CA ILE A 53 13.58 -9.01 4.86
C ILE A 53 12.64 -9.09 6.06
N GLU A 54 11.92 -8.00 6.30
CA GLU A 54 10.88 -7.93 7.32
C GLU A 54 9.59 -7.48 6.64
N ILE A 55 8.52 -8.24 6.82
CA ILE A 55 7.16 -7.90 6.39
C ILE A 55 6.32 -7.74 7.65
N ALA A 56 5.72 -6.56 7.85
CA ALA A 56 4.96 -6.29 9.06
C ALA A 56 3.85 -5.25 8.82
N PRO A 57 2.75 -5.29 9.59
CA PRO A 57 1.72 -4.25 9.54
C PRO A 57 2.27 -2.88 9.96
N LEU A 58 1.69 -1.80 9.42
CA LEU A 58 2.14 -0.43 9.68
C LEU A 58 2.21 -0.07 11.17
N ALA A 59 1.32 -0.64 11.99
CA ALA A 59 1.29 -0.43 13.43
C ALA A 59 2.60 -0.83 14.13
N PHE A 60 3.34 -1.82 13.59
CA PHE A 60 4.59 -2.32 14.16
C PHE A 60 5.76 -1.35 13.96
N MET A 61 5.58 -0.29 13.16
CA MET A 61 6.59 0.74 12.96
C MET A 61 6.63 1.75 14.13
N ARG A 62 5.59 1.76 14.97
CA ARG A 62 5.50 2.69 16.11
C ARG A 62 6.67 2.52 17.07
N GLY A 63 7.30 3.63 17.47
CA GLY A 63 8.40 3.63 18.43
C GLY A 63 9.74 3.14 17.88
N ARG A 64 9.82 2.78 16.59
CA ARG A 64 11.07 2.36 15.95
C ARG A 64 11.82 3.54 15.34
N THR A 65 13.12 3.37 15.16
CA THR A 65 13.93 4.16 14.24
C THR A 65 14.46 3.18 13.20
N LEU A 66 14.08 3.37 11.95
CA LEU A 66 14.42 2.48 10.84
C LEU A 66 15.66 3.04 10.16
N ASP A 67 16.84 2.55 10.56
CA ASP A 67 18.13 2.98 10.00
C ASP A 67 18.79 1.85 9.19
N ASN A 68 19.66 2.21 8.25
CA ASN A 68 20.34 1.29 7.33
C ASN A 68 19.38 0.32 6.62
N ALA A 69 18.20 0.79 6.22
CA ALA A 69 17.15 -0.04 5.64
C ALA A 69 16.49 0.62 4.43
N PHE A 70 16.07 -0.22 3.50
CA PHE A 70 15.04 0.13 2.52
C PHE A 70 13.67 -0.20 3.12
N VAL A 71 12.82 0.81 3.18
CA VAL A 71 11.48 0.71 3.79
C VAL A 71 10.44 1.05 2.74
N ILE A 72 9.48 0.15 2.53
CA ILE A 72 8.39 0.34 1.59
C ILE A 72 7.08 0.32 2.38
N LEU A 73 6.31 1.40 2.29
CA LEU A 73 4.91 1.43 2.71
C LEU A 73 4.04 1.27 1.48
N ASP A 74 3.44 0.10 1.36
CA ASP A 74 2.49 -0.20 0.30
C ASP A 74 1.06 0.19 0.70
N GLU A 75 0.28 0.55 -0.32
CA GLU A 75 -1.14 0.89 -0.19
C GLU A 75 -1.38 2.04 0.80
N ALA A 76 -0.51 3.04 0.72
CA ALA A 76 -0.47 4.16 1.65
C ALA A 76 -1.71 5.06 1.57
N GLN A 77 -2.52 4.98 0.51
CA GLN A 77 -3.81 5.68 0.44
C GLN A 77 -4.74 5.25 1.58
N ASN A 78 -4.55 4.03 2.08
CA ASN A 78 -5.28 3.40 3.17
C ASN A 78 -4.66 3.66 4.55
N ALA A 79 -3.66 4.55 4.64
CA ALA A 79 -3.14 5.05 5.91
C ALA A 79 -3.75 6.43 6.23
N THR A 80 -4.14 6.62 7.48
CA THR A 80 -4.60 7.91 8.00
C THR A 80 -3.47 8.94 8.05
N GLU A 81 -3.83 10.22 8.15
CA GLU A 81 -2.88 11.33 8.35
C GLU A 81 -1.92 11.08 9.52
N GLY A 82 -2.46 10.62 10.65
CA GLY A 82 -1.66 10.30 11.84
C GLY A 82 -0.69 9.14 11.62
N GLN A 83 -1.11 8.12 10.86
CA GLN A 83 -0.25 6.97 10.53
C GLN A 83 0.88 7.36 9.57
N ILE A 84 0.59 8.14 8.53
CA ILE A 84 1.64 8.63 7.61
C ILE A 84 2.65 9.50 8.33
N LYS A 85 2.21 10.44 9.17
CA LYS A 85 3.11 11.26 10.00
C LYS A 85 3.94 10.39 10.94
N MET A 86 3.32 9.42 11.61
CA MET A 86 4.02 8.48 12.48
C MET A 86 5.11 7.73 11.71
N PHE A 87 4.77 7.20 10.54
CA PHE A 87 5.67 6.40 9.71
C PHE A 87 6.85 7.19 9.16
N LEU A 88 6.60 8.36 8.55
CA LEU A 88 7.65 9.22 7.99
C LEU A 88 8.69 9.63 9.05
N THR A 89 8.24 9.88 10.29
CA THR A 89 9.14 10.23 11.41
C THR A 89 9.93 9.04 11.97
N ARG A 90 9.78 7.82 11.42
CA ARG A 90 10.62 6.66 11.78
C ARG A 90 11.91 6.60 10.95
N MET A 91 12.06 7.44 9.92
CA MET A 91 13.22 7.41 9.02
C MET A 91 14.54 7.69 9.75
N GLY A 92 15.44 6.71 9.72
CA GLY A 92 16.81 6.82 10.21
C GLY A 92 17.75 7.49 9.20
N LYS A 93 18.99 7.74 9.63
CA LYS A 93 19.95 8.57 8.89
C LYS A 93 20.32 7.99 7.51
N ASN A 94 20.47 6.67 7.42
CA ASN A 94 20.90 5.95 6.23
C ASN A 94 19.78 5.09 5.65
N ALA A 95 18.52 5.46 5.88
CA ALA A 95 17.38 4.77 5.34
C ALA A 95 16.88 5.42 4.04
N LYS A 96 16.16 4.63 3.25
CA LYS A 96 15.40 5.11 2.09
C LYS A 96 13.98 4.60 2.19
N PHE A 97 13.03 5.52 2.08
CA PHE A 97 11.61 5.24 2.21
C PHE A 97 10.96 5.36 0.84
N PHE A 98 10.18 4.36 0.47
CA PHE A 98 9.31 4.36 -0.69
C PHE A 98 7.88 4.20 -0.20
N ILE A 99 6.98 5.02 -0.73
CA ILE A 99 5.58 5.04 -0.32
C ILE A 99 4.77 4.91 -1.60
N THR A 100 4.04 3.82 -1.71
CA THR A 100 3.23 3.49 -2.89
C THR A 100 1.75 3.53 -2.52
N GLY A 101 0.89 3.83 -3.49
CA GLY A 101 -0.55 3.83 -3.31
C GLY A 101 -1.29 4.43 -4.49
N ASP A 102 -2.58 4.14 -4.58
CA ASP A 102 -3.49 4.66 -5.60
C ASP A 102 -4.50 5.61 -4.96
N LEU A 103 -4.40 6.92 -5.25
CA LEU A 103 -5.28 7.94 -4.69
C LEU A 103 -6.75 7.78 -5.10
N THR A 104 -7.06 6.95 -6.10
CA THR A 104 -8.44 6.68 -6.55
C THR A 104 -9.12 5.54 -5.80
N GLN A 105 -8.36 4.73 -5.05
CA GLN A 105 -8.84 3.52 -4.36
C GLN A 105 -8.66 3.64 -2.84
N ILE A 106 -9.36 4.60 -2.24
CA ILE A 106 -9.31 4.84 -0.78
C ILE A 106 -10.40 4.02 -0.10
N ASP A 107 -10.00 3.04 0.70
CA ASP A 107 -10.89 2.16 1.48
C ASP A 107 -11.12 2.66 2.91
N LEU A 108 -10.60 3.83 3.26
CA LEU A 108 -10.80 4.44 4.58
C LEU A 108 -12.28 4.80 4.82
N PRO A 109 -12.76 4.70 6.08
CA PRO A 109 -14.08 5.18 6.45
C PRO A 109 -14.28 6.65 6.07
N ARG A 110 -15.52 7.04 5.71
CA ARG A 110 -15.84 8.39 5.19
C ARG A 110 -15.40 9.56 6.09
N ASN A 111 -15.26 9.33 7.39
CA ASN A 111 -14.84 10.34 8.36
C ASN A 111 -13.31 10.42 8.53
N GLN A 112 -12.54 9.60 7.81
CA GLN A 112 -11.09 9.57 7.85
C GLN A 112 -10.53 10.03 6.51
N HIS A 113 -9.56 10.93 6.57
CA HIS A 113 -8.85 11.40 5.39
C HIS A 113 -7.57 10.59 5.17
N SER A 114 -7.26 10.34 3.90
CA SER A 114 -6.02 9.67 3.50
C SER A 114 -4.81 10.56 3.79
N GLY A 115 -3.87 10.02 4.56
CA GLY A 115 -2.61 10.67 4.86
C GLY A 115 -1.71 10.81 3.63
N LEU A 116 -1.82 9.92 2.64
CA LEU A 116 -1.05 10.01 1.40
C LEU A 116 -1.46 11.26 0.60
N MET A 117 -2.76 11.51 0.49
CA MET A 117 -3.29 12.70 -0.18
C MET A 117 -2.84 13.99 0.50
N GLN A 118 -2.84 14.01 1.84
CA GLN A 118 -2.34 15.14 2.62
C GLN A 118 -0.82 15.33 2.42
N ALA A 119 -0.04 14.25 2.53
CA ALA A 119 1.41 14.25 2.37
C ALA A 119 1.83 14.83 1.02
N ASN A 120 1.15 14.46 -0.07
CA ASN A 120 1.38 15.01 -1.40
C ASN A 120 1.25 16.55 -1.44
N ARG A 121 0.34 17.13 -0.64
CA ARG A 121 0.15 18.59 -0.60
C ARG A 121 1.19 19.30 0.25
N ILE A 122 1.52 18.73 1.41
CA ILE A 122 2.34 19.41 2.43
C ILE A 122 3.85 19.15 2.27
N LEU A 123 4.25 18.06 1.62
CA LEU A 123 5.67 17.67 1.50
C LEU A 123 6.28 17.96 0.13
N LYS A 124 5.51 18.44 -0.85
CA LYS A 124 5.95 18.64 -2.24
C LYS A 124 7.18 19.53 -2.41
N ASP A 125 7.40 20.48 -1.50
CA ASP A 125 8.49 21.46 -1.59
C ASP A 125 9.69 21.08 -0.67
N ILE A 126 9.62 19.90 -0.02
CA ILE A 126 10.69 19.43 0.87
C ILE A 126 11.81 18.81 0.04
N LYS A 127 13.01 19.40 0.12
CA LYS A 127 14.20 18.85 -0.52
C LYS A 127 14.48 17.43 -0.01
N GLY A 128 14.66 16.50 -0.94
CA GLY A 128 14.94 15.09 -0.65
C GLY A 128 13.69 14.19 -0.65
N ILE A 129 12.51 14.75 -0.94
CA ILE A 129 11.28 14.00 -1.20
C ILE A 129 10.88 14.25 -2.65
N ASP A 130 10.72 13.18 -3.40
CA ASP A 130 10.23 13.22 -4.78
C ASP A 130 8.87 12.55 -4.87
N PHE A 131 7.98 13.12 -5.69
CA PHE A 131 6.67 12.56 -6.00
C PHE A 131 6.66 12.08 -7.44
N ILE A 132 6.42 10.79 -7.64
CA ILE A 132 6.37 10.14 -8.96
C ILE A 132 4.92 9.72 -9.22
N PHE A 133 4.32 10.29 -10.26
CA PHE A 133 2.97 9.95 -10.67
C PHE A 133 3.02 9.07 -11.90
N MET A 134 2.51 7.85 -11.76
CA MET A 134 2.31 6.93 -12.86
C MET A 134 0.91 7.11 -13.45
N THR A 135 0.79 6.80 -14.72
CA THR A 135 -0.45 6.92 -15.49
C THR A 135 -0.81 5.57 -16.12
N GLN A 136 -1.95 5.48 -16.80
CA GLN A 136 -2.39 4.25 -17.46
C GLN A 136 -1.39 3.75 -18.52
N VAL A 137 -0.56 4.63 -19.11
CA VAL A 137 0.44 4.21 -20.09
C VAL A 137 1.62 3.46 -19.46
N ASP A 138 1.82 3.60 -18.15
CA ASP A 138 2.87 2.92 -17.39
C ASP A 138 2.43 1.53 -16.90
N VAL A 139 1.16 1.17 -17.13
CA VAL A 139 0.56 -0.08 -16.64
C VAL A 139 0.59 -1.16 -17.71
N VAL A 140 1.48 -2.14 -17.56
CA VAL A 140 1.54 -3.31 -18.44
C VAL A 140 0.62 -4.40 -17.89
N ARG A 141 -0.43 -4.73 -18.64
CA ARG A 141 -1.39 -5.79 -18.30
C ARG A 141 -1.54 -6.77 -19.45
N HIS A 142 -1.96 -7.99 -19.12
CA HIS A 142 -2.32 -8.97 -20.12
C HIS A 142 -3.45 -8.40 -21.02
N PRO A 143 -3.39 -8.54 -22.37
CA PRO A 143 -4.35 -7.89 -23.28
C PRO A 143 -5.83 -8.22 -22.99
N LEU A 144 -6.10 -9.42 -22.47
CA LEU A 144 -7.45 -9.80 -22.04
C LEU A 144 -7.95 -8.96 -20.86
N VAL A 145 -7.10 -8.70 -19.87
CA VAL A 145 -7.46 -7.90 -18.68
C VAL A 145 -7.81 -6.47 -19.11
N THR A 146 -7.03 -5.88 -20.01
CA THR A 146 -7.33 -4.56 -20.57
C THR A 146 -8.69 -4.54 -21.27
N LYS A 147 -9.02 -5.57 -22.08
CA LYS A 147 -10.33 -5.67 -22.75
C LYS A 147 -11.49 -5.77 -21.75
N ILE A 148 -11.30 -6.51 -20.66
CA ILE A 148 -12.30 -6.65 -19.60
C ILE A 148 -12.54 -5.28 -18.94
N ILE A 149 -11.47 -4.60 -18.50
CA ILE A 149 -11.56 -3.30 -17.82
C ILE A 149 -12.26 -2.27 -18.71
N ASN A 150 -11.85 -2.15 -19.98
CA ASN A 150 -12.47 -1.22 -20.93
C ASN A 150 -13.97 -1.50 -21.14
N SER A 151 -14.38 -2.76 -21.05
CA SER A 151 -15.80 -3.14 -21.18
C SER A 151 -16.63 -2.69 -19.97
N TYR A 152 -16.08 -2.83 -18.77
CA TYR A 152 -16.72 -2.34 -17.53
C TYR A 152 -16.76 -0.81 -17.48
N GLU A 153 -15.66 -0.12 -17.82
CA GLU A 153 -15.62 1.34 -17.88
C GLU A 153 -16.65 1.90 -18.87
N LYS A 154 -16.80 1.28 -20.05
CA LYS A 154 -17.82 1.68 -21.02
C LYS A 154 -19.23 1.51 -20.45
N TRP A 155 -19.50 0.39 -19.80
CA TRP A 155 -20.80 0.11 -19.21
C TRP A 155 -21.15 1.09 -18.08
N GLU A 156 -20.20 1.43 -17.20
CA GLU A 156 -20.39 2.42 -16.15
C GLU A 156 -20.68 3.81 -16.72
N ASN A 157 -19.91 4.25 -17.73
CA ASN A 157 -20.11 5.53 -18.40
C ASN A 157 -21.48 5.64 -19.08
N ASP A 158 -21.97 4.54 -19.67
CA ASP A 158 -23.29 4.51 -20.29
C ASP A 158 -24.45 4.53 -19.27
N ARG A 159 -24.22 4.07 -18.02
CA ARG A 159 -25.21 4.21 -16.92
C ARG A 159 -25.28 5.61 -16.33
N ILE A 160 -24.20 6.38 -16.39
CA ILE A 160 -24.12 7.73 -15.79
C ILE A 160 -24.70 8.80 -16.73
N LYS A 161 -24.91 8.50 -18.02
CA LYS A 161 -25.67 9.40 -18.91
C LYS A 161 -27.10 9.56 -18.34
N PRO A 162 -27.52 10.79 -17.96
CA PRO A 162 -28.91 11.00 -17.63
C PRO A 162 -29.74 10.62 -18.85
N VAL A 163 -30.84 9.90 -18.63
CA VAL A 163 -31.94 9.88 -19.59
C VAL A 163 -32.44 11.32 -19.67
N ILE A 164 -31.89 12.10 -20.59
CA ILE A 164 -32.45 13.39 -20.98
C ILE A 164 -33.57 13.05 -21.95
N GLU A 165 -34.79 12.91 -21.42
CA GLU A 165 -36.03 13.08 -22.18
C GLU A 165 -36.38 14.56 -22.27
#